data_AF-A0A2S7EME9-F1
#
_entry.id   AF-A0A2S7EME9-F1
#
_cell.length_a   1.000
_cell.length_b   1.000
_cell.length_c   1.000
_cell.angle_alpha   90.00
_cell.angle_beta   90.00
_cell.angle_gamma   90.00
#
_symmetry.space_group_name_H-M   'P 1'
#
loop_
_entity.id
_entity.type
_entity.pdbx_description
1 polymer ?
#
loop_
_entity_poly.entity_id
_entity_poly.type
_entity_poly.pdbx_seq_one_letter_code
_entity_poly.pdbx_strand_id
1 'polypeptide(L)'
;MVVAIDKTSKFALTELHASANKMVAAQFLRNVIQAVPYALQTVLTDNGIQFTNRILDRYGFVPLFGRVCKGAPHPNRLTKVKRP
;
A
#
# COMPACT_ATOMS: atom_id res chain seq x y z
N MET A 1 2.97 12.41 6.55
CA MET A 1 1.61 12.31 5.96
C MET A 1 1.59 11.15 4.98
N VAL A 2 0.52 10.36 4.99
CA VAL A 2 0.25 9.29 4.01
C VAL A 2 -1.13 9.52 3.41
N VAL A 3 -1.31 9.21 2.13
CA VAL A 3 -2.54 9.48 1.37
C VAL A 3 -2.89 8.28 0.50
N ALA A 4 -4.18 7.95 0.45
CA ALA A 4 -4.78 7.03 -0.52
C ALA A 4 -5.81 7.82 -1.33
N ILE A 5 -5.78 7.65 -2.65
CA ILE A 5 -6.75 8.25 -3.56
C ILE A 5 -7.44 7.10 -4.29
N ASP A 6 -8.76 6.99 -4.14
CA ASP A 6 -9.52 6.08 -4.98
C ASP A 6 -9.83 6.72 -6.33
N LYS A 7 -9.36 6.08 -7.40
CA LYS A 7 -9.59 6.55 -8.76
C LYS A 7 -11.04 6.38 -9.22
N THR A 8 -11.79 5.44 -8.65
CA THR A 8 -13.16 5.12 -9.04
C THR A 8 -14.15 6.09 -8.41
N SER A 9 -14.17 6.14 -7.08
CA SER A 9 -15.12 6.98 -6.32
C SER A 9 -14.64 8.42 -6.07
N LYS A 10 -13.37 8.73 -6.39
CA LYS A 10 -12.74 10.05 -6.19
C LYS A 10 -12.59 10.50 -4.73
N PHE A 11 -12.77 9.62 -3.75
CA PHE A 11 -12.44 9.98 -2.36
C PHE A 11 -10.93 9.93 -2.12
N ALA A 12 -10.46 10.70 -1.15
CA ALA A 12 -9.11 10.60 -0.61
C ALA A 12 -9.16 10.37 0.89
N LEU A 13 -8.36 9.43 1.38
CA LEU A 13 -8.10 9.23 2.80
C LEU A 13 -6.69 9.70 3.10
N THR A 14 -6.51 10.49 4.17
CA THR A 14 -5.20 10.93 4.62
C THR A 14 -5.02 10.69 6.10
N GLU A 15 -3.81 10.29 6.48
CA GLU A 15 -3.39 10.19 7.87
C GLU A 15 -2.09 10.96 8.09
N LEU A 16 -2.06 11.74 9.17
CA LEU A 16 -0.87 12.42 9.64
C LEU A 16 -0.13 11.51 10.63
N HIS A 17 1.09 11.16 10.28
CA HIS A 17 1.99 10.36 11.11
C HIS A 17 3.29 11.13 11.31
N ALA A 18 3.91 10.94 12.49
CA ALA A 18 5.21 11.52 12.80
C ALA A 18 6.30 11.09 11.80
N SER A 19 6.18 9.90 11.21
CA SER A 19 7.02 9.45 10.09
C SER A 19 6.27 8.52 9.13
N ALA A 20 6.66 8.53 7.86
CA ALA A 20 6.13 7.61 6.85
C ALA A 20 7.06 6.40 6.70
N ASN A 21 6.93 5.42 7.60
CA ASN A 21 7.74 4.20 7.61
C ASN A 21 6.95 2.97 7.11
N LYS A 22 7.63 1.81 6.96
CA LYS A 22 7.04 0.56 6.45
C LYS A 22 5.83 0.08 7.27
N MET A 23 5.86 0.24 8.60
CA MET A 23 4.74 -0.17 9.46
C MET A 23 3.55 0.77 9.29
N VAL A 24 3.81 2.08 9.26
CA VAL A 24 2.78 3.11 9.03
C VAL A 24 2.10 2.88 7.70
N ALA A 25 2.84 2.62 6.62
CA ALA A 25 2.26 2.31 5.32
C ALA A 25 1.37 1.05 5.33
N ALA A 26 1.81 -0.01 6.02
CA ALA A 26 1.03 -1.24 6.14
C ALA A 26 -0.25 -1.04 6.97
N GLN A 27 -0.16 -0.30 8.08
CA GLN A 27 -1.31 0.00 8.93
C GLN A 27 -2.30 0.93 8.21
N PHE A 28 -1.79 1.95 7.50
CA PHE A 28 -2.59 2.84 6.68
C PHE A 28 -3.43 2.06 5.66
N LEU A 29 -2.84 1.09 4.96
CA LEU A 29 -3.60 0.25 4.02
C LEU A 29 -4.72 -0.57 4.70
N ARG A 30 -4.49 -1.07 5.92
CA ARG A 30 -5.55 -1.77 6.68
C ARG A 30 -6.70 -0.82 7.00
N ASN A 31 -6.39 0.40 7.41
CA ASN A 31 -7.40 1.41 7.72
C ASN A 31 -8.19 1.77 6.45
N VAL A 32 -7.54 1.93 5.29
CA VAL A 32 -8.22 2.14 4.01
C VAL A 32 -9.18 0.99 3.70
N ILE A 33 -8.74 -0.26 3.83
CA ILE A 33 -9.57 -1.46 3.57
C ILE A 33 -10.81 -1.49 4.48
N GLN A 34 -10.68 -1.05 5.75
CA GLN A 34 -11.79 -0.99 6.69
C GLN A 34 -12.73 0.20 6.45
N ALA A 35 -12.22 1.30 5.89
CA ALA A 35 -12.99 2.52 5.67
C ALA A 35 -13.90 2.45 4.43
N VAL A 36 -13.59 1.60 3.46
CA VAL A 36 -14.38 1.49 2.22
C VAL A 36 -15.34 0.30 2.27
N PRO A 37 -16.58 0.43 1.74
CA PRO A 37 -17.57 -0.66 1.75
C PRO A 37 -17.38 -1.67 0.60
N TYR A 38 -16.20 -1.70 -0.04
CA TYR A 38 -15.91 -2.56 -1.18
C TYR A 38 -14.49 -3.11 -1.16
N ALA A 39 -14.28 -4.20 -1.89
CA ALA A 39 -12.97 -4.80 -2.01
C ALA A 39 -12.06 -3.96 -2.93
N LEU A 40 -10.88 -3.60 -2.43
CA LEU A 40 -9.82 -3.05 -3.28
C LEU A 40 -9.28 -4.15 -4.19
N GLN A 41 -9.33 -3.94 -5.51
CA GLN A 41 -8.78 -4.87 -6.50
C GLN A 41 -7.31 -4.60 -6.85
N THR A 42 -6.90 -3.33 -6.80
CA THR A 42 -5.55 -2.91 -7.21
C THR A 42 -5.13 -1.72 -6.38
N VAL A 43 -3.94 -1.82 -5.80
CA VAL A 43 -3.28 -0.73 -5.08
C VAL A 43 -2.02 -0.37 -5.82
N LEU A 44 -1.90 0.89 -6.23
CA LEU A 44 -0.72 1.41 -6.91
C LEU A 44 0.08 2.25 -5.93
N THR A 45 1.35 1.90 -5.76
CA THR A 45 2.31 2.69 -4.98
C THR A 45 3.52 3.01 -5.85
N ASP A 46 4.28 4.03 -5.45
CA ASP A 46 5.61 4.21 -5.99
C ASP A 46 6.57 3.13 -5.47
N ASN A 47 7.84 3.22 -5.88
CA ASN A 47 8.91 2.36 -5.39
C ASN A 47 9.52 2.87 -4.08
N GLY A 48 8.77 3.61 -3.27
CA GLY A 48 9.24 4.11 -1.99
C GLY A 48 9.75 2.98 -1.08
N ILE A 49 10.69 3.33 -0.19
CA ILE A 49 11.26 2.40 0.78
C ILE A 49 10.21 1.84 1.76
N GLN A 50 9.03 2.46 1.82
CA GLN A 50 7.88 2.01 2.61
C GLN A 50 7.18 0.79 1.98
N PHE A 51 7.24 0.66 0.65
CA PHE A 51 6.49 -0.34 -0.11
C PHE A 51 7.38 -1.43 -0.71
N THR A 52 8.66 -1.12 -0.92
CA THR A 52 9.63 -2.03 -1.57
C THR A 52 10.83 -2.32 -0.67
N ASN A 53 11.47 -3.47 -0.91
CA ASN A 53 12.80 -3.74 -0.36
C ASN A 53 13.86 -3.12 -1.28
N ARG A 54 15.04 -2.82 -0.73
CA ARG A 54 16.16 -2.36 -1.55
C ARG A 54 16.63 -3.52 -2.43
N ILE A 55 17.17 -3.20 -3.60
CA ILE A 55 17.76 -4.20 -4.51
C ILE A 55 18.87 -5.01 -3.81
N LEU A 56 19.58 -4.38 -2.88
CA LEU A 56 20.63 -5.02 -2.06
C LEU A 56 20.08 -6.01 -1.04
N ASP A 57 18.79 -5.93 -0.68
CA ASP A 57 18.14 -6.84 0.28
C ASP A 57 17.76 -8.15 -0.42
N ARG A 58 18.77 -8.90 -0.90
CA ARG A 58 18.62 -10.12 -1.71
C ARG A 58 17.83 -11.23 -0.99
N TYR A 59 17.80 -11.20 0.34
CA TYR A 59 17.04 -12.12 1.21
C TYR A 59 15.97 -11.39 2.05
N GLY A 60 15.60 -10.17 1.67
CA GLY A 60 14.61 -9.38 2.40
C GLY A 60 13.24 -10.05 2.36
N PHE A 61 12.64 -10.27 3.53
CA PHE A 61 11.25 -10.73 3.63
C PHE A 61 10.30 -9.82 2.83
N VAL A 62 9.20 -10.38 2.31
CA VAL A 62 8.15 -9.61 1.62
C VAL A 62 7.78 -8.38 2.47
N PRO A 63 7.81 -7.15 1.89
CA PRO A 63 7.49 -5.92 2.61
C PRO A 63 6.16 -6.03 3.35
N LEU A 64 6.05 -5.42 4.53
CA LEU A 64 4.83 -5.46 5.36
C LEU A 64 3.58 -5.04 4.57
N PHE A 65 3.73 -4.01 3.73
CA PHE A 65 2.68 -3.56 2.82
C PHE A 65 2.21 -4.68 1.89
N GLY A 66 3.15 -5.38 1.24
CA GLY A 66 2.86 -6.53 0.38
C GLY A 66 2.22 -7.69 1.13
N ARG A 67 2.51 -7.88 2.42
CA ARG A 67 1.82 -8.89 3.25
C ARG A 67 0.35 -8.52 3.48
N VAL A 68 0.05 -7.25 3.75
CA VAL A 68 -1.33 -6.77 3.88
C VAL A 68 -2.10 -6.96 2.56
N CYS A 69 -1.47 -6.69 1.41
CA CYS A 69 -2.10 -6.93 0.11
C CYS A 69 -2.41 -8.41 -0.16
N LYS A 70 -1.62 -9.35 0.37
CA LYS A 70 -1.82 -10.81 0.20
C LYS A 70 -2.81 -11.41 1.20
N GLY A 71 -2.89 -10.86 2.41
CA GLY A 71 -3.80 -11.33 3.46
C GLY A 71 -5.23 -10.82 3.32
N ALA A 72 -5.49 -9.90 2.38
CA ALA A 72 -6.85 -9.46 2.09
C ALA A 72 -7.64 -10.56 1.35
N PRO A 73 -8.95 -10.73 1.61
CA PRO A 73 -9.78 -11.81 1.06
C PRO A 73 -9.92 -11.80 -0.47
N HIS A 74 -9.43 -10.77 -1.15
CA HIS A 74 -9.36 -10.69 -2.61
C HIS A 74 -7.90 -10.45 -3.02
N PRO A 75 -7.24 -11.42 -3.70
CA PRO A 75 -5.83 -11.32 -4.02
C PRO A 75 -5.56 -10.17 -5.00
N ASN A 76 -4.77 -9.19 -4.55
CA ASN A 76 -4.38 -8.03 -5.34
C ASN A 76 -3.39 -8.41 -6.44
N ARG A 77 -3.65 -7.97 -7.68
CA ARG A 77 -2.70 -8.08 -8.79
C ARG A 77 -1.78 -6.86 -8.75
N LEU A 78 -0.54 -7.05 -8.30
CA LEU A 78 0.51 -6.03 -8.40
C LEU A 78 0.88 -5.86 -9.88
N THR A 79 0.51 -4.75 -10.51
CA THR A 79 1.04 -4.41 -11.83
C THR A 79 2.36 -3.66 -11.69
N LYS A 80 3.31 -4.00 -12.58
CA LYS A 80 4.61 -3.32 -12.67
C LYS A 80 4.40 -1.83 -12.93
N VAL A 81 5.22 -1.05 -12.23
CA VAL A 81 5.47 0.38 -12.35
C VAL A 81 5.43 0.84 -13.81
N LYS A 82 4.51 1.75 -14.14
CA LYS A 82 4.73 2.70 -15.24
C LYS A 82 5.46 3.91 -14.66
N ARG A 83 6.62 4.21 -15.27
CA ARG A 83 7.33 5.51 -15.18
C ARG A 83 6.41 6.61 -15.80
N PRO A 84 6.59 7.90 -15.42
CA PRO A 84 5.62 8.98 -15.63
C PRO A 84 5.04 9.04 -17.04
#